data_AF-A0A9X3W664-F1
#
_entry.id   AF-A0A9X3W664-F1
#
_cell.length_a   1.000
_cell.length_b   1.000
_cell.length_c   1.000
_cell.angle_alpha   90.00
_cell.angle_beta   90.00
_cell.angle_gamma   90.00
#
_symmetry.space_group_name_H-M   'P 1'
#
loop_
_entity.id
_entity.type
_entity.pdbx_description
1 polymer ?
#
loop_
_entity_poly.entity_id
_entity_poly.type
_entity_poly.pdbx_seq_one_letter_code
_entity_poly.pdbx_strand_id
1 'polypeptide(L)'
;MPLCQLFINKEQNKFMLIKMPDEVTPDKYQNWASEKESENNIQTFNFSQQMLDRIALKYVDDSQAQPYEAKYVLMKAPDEEGLFISSLELSINGDEKMDIVRNGLLIIFDGNEVKHFTEILQDAWNEGGMQ
;
A
#
# COMPACT_ATOMS: atom_id res chain seq x y z
N MET A 1 -5.42 -12.23 7.70
CA MET A 1 -4.68 -11.00 7.35
C MET A 1 -5.69 -10.01 6.79
N PRO A 2 -5.88 -8.83 7.41
CA PRO A 2 -6.74 -7.81 6.81
C PRO A 2 -6.15 -7.33 5.48
N LEU A 3 -6.98 -7.34 4.46
CA LEU A 3 -6.74 -6.64 3.21
C LEU A 3 -7.35 -5.26 3.33
N CYS A 4 -6.60 -4.24 2.95
CA CYS A 4 -7.05 -2.87 2.94
C CYS A 4 -6.79 -2.27 1.56
N GLN A 5 -7.70 -1.42 1.11
CA GLN A 5 -7.47 -0.59 -0.05
C GLN A 5 -7.15 0.82 0.38
N LEU A 6 -6.08 1.34 -0.20
CA LEU A 6 -5.72 2.73 -0.06
C LEU A 6 -6.46 3.58 -1.11
N PHE A 7 -7.09 4.64 -0.63
CA PHE A 7 -7.74 5.65 -1.44
C PHE A 7 -7.16 7.04 -1.16
N ILE A 8 -7.32 7.96 -2.08
CA ILE A 8 -7.17 9.40 -1.90
C ILE A 8 -8.55 10.01 -1.74
N ASN A 9 -8.76 10.78 -0.68
CA ASN A 9 -9.86 11.75 -0.63
C ASN A 9 -9.52 12.96 -1.51
N LYS A 10 -10.32 13.20 -2.55
CA LYS A 10 -10.03 14.26 -3.53
C LYS A 10 -10.18 15.68 -2.97
N GLU A 11 -11.03 15.87 -1.96
CA GLU A 11 -11.24 17.18 -1.32
C GLU A 11 -10.12 17.53 -0.35
N GLN A 12 -9.67 16.54 0.42
CA GLN A 12 -8.70 16.75 1.49
C GLN A 12 -7.26 16.51 1.06
N ASN A 13 -7.06 15.91 -0.12
CA ASN A 13 -5.77 15.42 -0.60
C ASN A 13 -5.07 14.54 0.46
N LYS A 14 -5.85 13.66 1.10
CA LYS A 14 -5.41 12.79 2.18
C LYS A 14 -5.63 11.34 1.83
N PHE A 15 -4.72 10.49 2.28
CA PHE A 15 -4.95 9.06 2.22
C PHE A 15 -6.08 8.63 3.15
N MET A 16 -6.85 7.68 2.66
CA MET A 16 -7.89 6.97 3.38
C MET A 16 -7.64 5.48 3.21
N LEU A 17 -7.52 4.78 4.34
CA LEU A 17 -7.43 3.33 4.33
C LEU A 17 -8.81 2.74 4.60
N ILE A 18 -9.31 1.94 3.68
CA ILE A 18 -10.58 1.23 3.85
C ILE A 18 -10.28 -0.25 3.95
N LYS A 19 -10.65 -0.86 5.08
CA LYS A 19 -10.58 -2.31 5.24
C LYS A 19 -11.55 -2.98 4.27
N MET A 20 -11.03 -3.91 3.48
CA MET A 20 -11.85 -4.70 2.57
C MET A 20 -12.78 -5.63 3.37
N PRO A 21 -14.06 -5.72 3.00
CA PRO A 21 -14.95 -6.75 3.52
C PRO A 21 -14.42 -8.15 3.20
N ASP A 22 -14.62 -9.11 4.11
CA ASP A 22 -14.10 -10.49 3.96
C ASP A 22 -14.68 -11.24 2.74
N GLU A 23 -15.80 -10.75 2.19
CA GLU A 23 -16.49 -11.29 1.01
C GLU A 23 -15.91 -10.82 -0.34
N VAL A 24 -15.00 -9.85 -0.33
CA VAL A 24 -14.32 -9.38 -1.54
C VAL A 24 -13.19 -10.34 -1.91
N THR A 25 -13.39 -11.07 -3.00
CA THR A 25 -12.37 -11.96 -3.59
C THR A 25 -11.53 -11.21 -4.63
N PRO A 26 -10.35 -11.73 -5.03
CA PRO A 26 -9.51 -11.12 -6.06
C PRO A 26 -10.28 -10.80 -7.36
N ASP A 27 -11.14 -11.71 -7.82
CA ASP A 27 -11.93 -11.51 -9.05
C ASP A 27 -12.97 -10.39 -8.93
N LYS A 28 -13.37 -10.03 -7.71
CA LYS A 28 -14.36 -8.99 -7.42
C LYS A 28 -13.74 -7.68 -6.96
N TYR A 29 -12.44 -7.68 -6.67
CA TYR A 29 -11.72 -6.55 -6.08
C TYR A 29 -11.87 -5.28 -6.93
N GLN A 30 -11.66 -5.38 -8.25
CA GLN A 30 -11.73 -4.21 -9.14
C GLN A 30 -13.12 -3.58 -9.14
N ASN A 31 -14.17 -4.41 -9.20
CA ASN A 31 -15.56 -3.93 -9.18
C ASN A 31 -15.87 -3.24 -7.84
N TRP A 32 -15.49 -3.86 -6.71
CA TRP A 32 -15.69 -3.27 -5.40
C TRP A 32 -14.96 -1.93 -5.23
N ALA A 33 -13.73 -1.83 -5.73
CA ALA A 33 -12.96 -0.61 -5.66
C ALA A 33 -13.60 0.51 -6.49
N SER A 34 -14.05 0.23 -7.71
CA SER A 34 -14.77 1.18 -8.56
C SER A 34 -16.11 1.62 -7.96
N GLU A 35 -16.86 0.71 -7.34
CA GLU A 35 -18.09 1.05 -6.60
C GLU A 35 -17.78 2.07 -5.49
N LYS A 36 -16.72 1.84 -4.70
CA LYS A 36 -16.31 2.77 -3.64
C LYS A 36 -15.93 4.16 -4.15
N GLU A 37 -15.24 4.24 -5.28
CA GLU A 37 -14.91 5.51 -5.96
C GLU A 37 -16.15 6.24 -6.47
N SER A 38 -17.22 5.51 -6.83
CA SER A 38 -18.48 6.12 -7.29
C SER A 38 -19.37 6.61 -6.16
N GLU A 39 -19.33 5.93 -5.01
CA GLU A 39 -20.14 6.25 -3.83
C GLU A 39 -19.61 7.45 -3.06
N ASN A 40 -18.30 7.71 -3.13
CA ASN A 40 -17.61 8.70 -2.32
C ASN A 40 -16.69 9.56 -3.19
N ASN A 41 -16.32 10.75 -2.73
CA ASN A 41 -15.36 11.60 -3.45
C ASN A 41 -13.91 11.13 -3.24
N ILE A 42 -13.66 9.84 -3.51
CA ILE A 42 -12.38 9.16 -3.30
C ILE A 42 -11.86 8.56 -4.62
N GLN A 43 -10.59 8.17 -4.64
CA GLN A 43 -9.94 7.51 -5.77
C GLN A 43 -8.98 6.45 -5.26
N THR A 44 -8.97 5.28 -5.88
CA THR A 44 -7.96 4.23 -5.66
C THR A 44 -6.57 4.81 -5.86
N PHE A 45 -5.69 4.56 -4.89
CA PHE A 45 -4.32 5.01 -5.00
C PHE A 45 -3.48 3.95 -5.70
N ASN A 46 -2.67 4.35 -6.67
CA ASN A 46 -1.67 3.48 -7.28
C ASN A 46 -0.28 3.98 -6.90
N PHE A 47 0.55 3.07 -6.41
CA PHE A 47 1.91 3.39 -6.02
C PHE A 47 2.80 3.50 -7.25
N SER A 48 3.41 4.67 -7.44
CA SER A 48 4.53 4.78 -8.38
C SER A 48 5.77 4.12 -7.78
N GLN A 49 6.69 3.64 -8.64
CA GLN A 49 7.95 3.08 -8.16
C GLN A 49 8.72 4.07 -7.28
N GLN A 50 8.80 5.34 -7.69
CA GLN A 50 9.45 6.40 -6.92
C GLN A 50 8.85 6.58 -5.53
N MET A 51 7.54 6.38 -5.38
CA MET A 51 6.90 6.46 -4.07
C MET A 51 7.23 5.23 -3.21
N LEU A 52 7.21 4.03 -3.78
CA LEU A 52 7.65 2.82 -3.07
C LEU A 52 9.11 2.95 -2.59
N ASP A 53 9.99 3.49 -3.44
CA ASP A 53 11.39 3.75 -3.11
C ASP A 53 11.51 4.71 -1.91
N ARG A 54 10.72 5.79 -1.88
CA ARG A 54 10.69 6.74 -0.75
C ARG A 54 10.15 6.11 0.53
N ILE A 55 9.12 5.28 0.44
CA ILE A 55 8.56 4.55 1.59
C ILE A 55 9.63 3.62 2.16
N ALA A 56 10.26 2.81 1.31
CA ALA A 56 11.33 1.90 1.73
C ALA A 56 12.46 2.67 2.44
N LEU A 57 12.93 3.79 1.88
CA LEU A 57 13.97 4.61 2.52
C LEU A 57 13.57 5.18 3.89
N LYS A 58 12.29 5.50 4.11
CA LYS A 58 11.80 5.96 5.42
C LYS A 58 11.69 4.84 6.44
N TYR A 59 11.42 3.63 5.99
CA TYR A 59 11.27 2.45 6.84
C TYR A 59 12.61 1.81 7.23
N VAL A 60 13.57 1.78 6.31
CA VAL A 60 14.89 1.13 6.47
C VAL A 60 15.91 2.10 7.10
N ASP A 61 15.49 2.92 8.07
CA ASP A 61 16.43 3.77 8.80
C ASP A 61 17.25 2.91 9.77
N ASP A 62 18.46 2.56 9.34
CA ASP A 62 19.44 1.76 10.07
C ASP A 62 19.89 2.38 11.40
N SER A 63 19.52 3.64 11.68
CA SER A 63 19.77 4.27 12.98
C SER A 63 18.81 3.82 14.08
N GLN A 64 17.71 3.13 13.73
CA GLN A 64 16.76 2.58 14.69
C GLN A 64 17.28 1.29 15.35
N ALA A 65 16.83 1.04 16.59
CA ALA A 65 17.23 -0.17 17.33
C ALA A 65 16.71 -1.48 16.71
N GLN A 66 15.64 -1.40 15.91
CA GLN A 66 15.06 -2.51 15.15
C GLN A 66 14.61 -1.97 13.78
N PRO A 67 15.53 -1.80 12.82
CA PRO A 67 15.20 -1.27 11.52
C PRO A 67 14.30 -2.25 10.77
N TYR A 68 13.43 -1.71 9.92
CA TYR A 68 12.68 -2.54 8.98
C TYR A 68 13.58 -3.00 7.85
N GLU A 69 13.35 -4.20 7.37
CA GLU A 69 13.86 -4.69 6.11
C GLU A 69 12.79 -4.51 5.03
N ALA A 70 13.19 -3.91 3.90
CA ALA A 70 12.32 -3.69 2.75
C ALA A 70 12.76 -4.60 1.59
N LYS A 71 11.80 -5.36 1.03
CA LYS A 71 12.05 -6.27 -0.08
C LYS A 71 11.06 -6.01 -1.21
N TYR A 72 11.59 -5.77 -2.41
CA TYR A 72 10.78 -5.70 -3.62
C TYR A 72 10.53 -7.10 -4.15
N VAL A 73 9.26 -7.49 -4.27
CA VAL A 73 8.87 -8.76 -4.86
C VAL A 73 8.24 -8.50 -6.22
N LEU A 74 8.77 -9.18 -7.24
CA LEU A 74 8.19 -9.19 -8.57
C LEU A 74 7.35 -10.47 -8.71
N MET A 75 6.03 -10.35 -8.59
CA MET A 75 5.12 -11.45 -8.87
C MET A 75 4.67 -11.38 -10.32
N LYS A 76 4.83 -12.48 -11.05
CA LYS A 76 4.23 -12.65 -12.37
C LYS A 76 2.81 -13.17 -12.17
N ALA A 77 1.80 -12.42 -12.60
CA ALA A 77 0.44 -12.94 -12.64
C ALA A 77 0.38 -14.21 -13.53
N PRO A 78 -0.29 -15.30 -13.11
CA PRO A 78 -0.31 -16.57 -13.86
C PRO A 78 -0.90 -16.46 -15.27
N ASP A 79 -1.74 -15.45 -15.51
CA ASP A 79 -2.70 -15.35 -16.59
C ASP A 79 -2.56 -14.05 -17.42
N GLU A 80 -1.56 -13.21 -17.13
CA GLU A 80 -1.21 -12.05 -17.95
C GLU A 80 0.22 -12.12 -18.50
N GLU A 81 0.39 -11.81 -19.79
CA GLU A 81 1.72 -11.70 -20.41
C GLU A 81 2.56 -10.52 -19.82
N GLY A 82 1.95 -9.59 -19.07
CA GLY A 82 2.57 -8.32 -18.68
C GLY A 82 2.43 -7.85 -17.23
N LEU A 83 1.71 -8.52 -16.32
CA LEU A 83 1.60 -8.03 -14.93
C LEU A 83 2.74 -8.58 -14.07
N PHE A 84 3.84 -7.82 -14.04
CA PHE A 84 4.76 -7.81 -12.92
C PHE A 84 4.14 -6.94 -11.81
N ILE A 85 3.48 -7.57 -10.84
CA ILE A 85 3.15 -6.88 -9.61
C ILE A 85 4.49 -6.72 -8.88
N SER A 86 5.03 -5.50 -8.88
CA SER A 86 6.04 -5.14 -7.88
C SER A 86 5.28 -4.86 -6.60
N SER A 87 5.53 -5.67 -5.58
CA SER A 87 5.10 -5.40 -4.22
C SER A 87 6.29 -4.99 -3.37
N LEU A 88 6.00 -4.26 -2.29
CA LEU A 88 6.98 -3.87 -1.27
C LEU A 88 6.60 -4.59 0.02
N GLU A 89 7.40 -5.57 0.40
CA GLU A 89 7.31 -6.26 1.68
C GLU A 89 8.15 -5.50 2.73
N LEU A 90 7.56 -5.23 3.88
CA LEU A 90 8.21 -4.64 5.05
C LEU A 90 8.20 -5.66 6.18
N SER A 91 9.37 -5.94 6.77
CA SER A 91 9.53 -6.90 7.86
C SER A 91 10.44 -6.36 8.96
N ILE A 92 10.33 -6.89 10.18
CA ILE A 92 11.25 -6.62 11.29
C ILE A 92 11.71 -7.96 11.88
N ASN A 93 13.02 -8.16 12.02
CA ASN A 93 13.60 -9.40 12.58
C ASN A 93 13.11 -10.67 11.87
N GLY A 94 12.84 -10.61 10.56
CA GLY A 94 12.31 -11.71 9.77
C GLY A 94 10.79 -11.91 9.85
N ASP A 95 10.07 -11.13 10.66
CA ASP A 95 8.61 -11.15 10.71
C ASP A 95 8.03 -10.12 9.74
N GLU A 96 7.30 -10.59 8.73
CA GLU A 96 6.54 -9.75 7.81
C GLU A 96 5.48 -8.93 8.56
N LYS A 97 5.49 -7.62 8.34
CA LYS A 97 4.56 -6.67 8.97
C LYS A 97 3.53 -6.15 7.98
N MET A 98 3.93 -5.95 6.73
CA MET A 98 3.09 -5.34 5.70
C MET A 98 3.59 -5.72 4.30
N ASP A 99 2.65 -5.87 3.36
CA ASP A 99 2.95 -6.02 1.94
C ASP A 99 2.08 -5.05 1.12
N ILE A 100 2.72 -4.26 0.27
CA ILE A 100 2.09 -3.21 -0.53
C ILE A 100 2.10 -3.64 -1.99
N VAL A 101 0.93 -3.80 -2.56
CA VAL A 101 0.76 -4.12 -3.98
C VAL A 101 0.53 -2.83 -4.77
N ARG A 102 1.17 -2.71 -5.94
CA ARG A 102 1.18 -1.50 -6.80
C ARG A 102 -0.19 -0.84 -7.06
N ASN A 103 -1.29 -1.57 -6.95
CA ASN A 103 -2.66 -1.07 -7.15
C ASN A 103 -3.32 -0.50 -5.87
N GLY A 104 -2.52 -0.13 -4.87
CA GLY A 104 -3.04 0.41 -3.60
C GLY A 104 -3.56 -0.64 -2.64
N LEU A 105 -3.52 -1.92 -3.04
CA LEU A 105 -3.90 -3.03 -2.18
C LEU A 105 -2.80 -3.22 -1.14
N LEU A 106 -3.19 -3.11 0.12
CA LEU A 106 -2.32 -3.25 1.28
C LEU A 106 -2.70 -4.52 2.04
N ILE A 107 -1.77 -5.46 2.12
CA ILE A 107 -1.89 -6.66 2.93
C ILE A 107 -1.23 -6.37 4.27
N ILE A 108 -2.01 -6.48 5.35
CA ILE A 108 -1.55 -6.15 6.69
C ILE A 108 -1.44 -7.44 7.49
N PHE A 109 -0.26 -7.68 8.04
CA PHE A 109 -0.01 -8.80 8.95
C PHE A 109 -0.13 -8.36 10.40
N ASP A 110 0.24 -7.11 10.70
CA ASP A 110 0.10 -6.48 12.01
C ASP A 110 -0.75 -5.19 11.93
N GLY A 111 -1.90 -5.20 12.61
CA GLY A 111 -2.83 -4.07 12.62
C GLY A 111 -2.31 -2.81 13.31
N ASN A 112 -1.29 -2.92 14.17
CA ASN A 112 -0.69 -1.76 14.82
C ASN A 112 0.18 -0.96 13.85
N GLU A 113 0.82 -1.63 12.89
CA GLU A 113 1.72 -1.01 11.91
C GLU A 113 0.98 -0.15 10.89
N VAL A 114 -0.33 -0.35 10.76
CA VAL A 114 -1.19 0.44 9.87
C VAL A 114 -1.15 1.93 10.19
N LYS A 115 -1.18 2.28 11.47
CA LYS A 115 -1.19 3.70 11.88
C LYS A 115 0.12 4.38 11.51
N HIS A 116 1.22 3.71 11.84
CA HIS A 116 2.56 4.19 11.53
C HIS A 116 2.78 4.32 10.01
N PHE A 117 2.31 3.33 9.25
CA PHE A 117 2.37 3.35 7.80
C PHE A 117 1.59 4.48 7.17
N THR A 118 0.38 4.76 7.66
CA THR A 118 -0.46 5.83 7.10
C THR A 118 0.23 7.19 7.20
N GLU A 119 0.96 7.45 8.29
CA GLU A 119 1.73 8.68 8.48
C GLU A 119 2.92 8.76 7.52
N ILE A 120 3.75 7.72 7.47
CA ILE A 120 4.93 7.65 6.57
C ILE A 120 4.51 7.81 5.11
N LEU A 121 3.41 7.14 4.74
CA LEU A 121 2.82 7.19 3.42
C LEU A 121 2.39 8.61 3.04
N GLN A 122 1.67 9.29 3.94
CA GLN A 122 1.23 10.67 3.73
C GLN A 122 2.43 11.60 3.53
N ASP A 123 3.49 11.43 4.32
CA ASP A 123 4.70 12.24 4.19
C ASP A 123 5.43 11.95 2.87
N ALA A 124 5.60 10.67 2.50
CA ALA A 124 6.23 10.27 1.24
C ALA A 124 5.45 10.79 0.00
N TRP A 125 4.12 10.87 0.09
CA TRP A 125 3.29 11.46 -0.97
C TRP A 125 3.45 12.98 -1.02
N ASN A 126 3.40 13.66 0.12
CA ASN A 126 3.55 15.11 0.19
C ASN A 126 4.92 15.58 -0.32
N GLU A 127 6.00 14.86 0.00
CA GLU A 127 7.34 15.11 -0.54
C GLU A 127 7.41 14.90 -2.06
N GLY A 128 6.58 13.99 -2.58
CA GLY A 128 6.47 13.75 -4.02
C GLY A 128 5.61 14.73 -4.79
N GLY A 129 4.68 15.41 -4.13
CA GLY A 129 3.79 16.40 -4.72
C GLY A 129 4.36 17.83 -4.74
N MET A 130 5.51 18.08 -4.11
CA MET A 130 6.21 19.38 -4.15
C MET A 130 7.12 19.56 -5.38
N GLN A 131 6.76 18.97 -6.53
CA GLN A 131 7.46 19.16 -7.81
C GLN A 131 6.54 19.81 -8.85
#